data_AF-A0AAW5P3H3-F1
#
_entry.id   AF-A0AAW5P3H3-F1
#
_cell.length_a   1.000
_cell.length_b   1.000
_cell.length_c   1.000
_cell.angle_alpha   90.00
_cell.angle_beta   90.00
_cell.angle_gamma   90.00
#
_symmetry.space_group_name_H-M   'P 1'
#
loop_
_entity.id
_entity.type
_entity.pdbx_description
1 polymer ?
#
loop_
_entity_poly.entity_id
_entity_poly.type
_entity_poly.pdbx_seq_one_letter_code
_entity_poly.pdbx_strand_id
1 'polypeptide(L)'
;MVSHRYKASVVWQAKKVKVNYAQGCSIASLDQSGIEEAVRAAQQSDVALLFVGSSSTAFVRHSNASSTSGEGIDLSGVELTGAQEELIEAVCATGKPVVLILVAGKPFAIPFAKKMSLLF
;
A
#
# COMPACT_ATOMS: atom_id res chain seq x y z
N MET A 1 -34.58 -38.13 25.47
CA MET A 1 -34.39 -36.92 24.66
C MET A 1 -33.25 -36.11 25.28
N VAL A 2 -32.01 -36.30 24.80
CA VAL A 2 -30.81 -35.70 25.42
C VAL A 2 -30.42 -34.45 24.64
N SER A 3 -30.60 -33.29 25.26
CA SER A 3 -30.23 -31.98 24.72
C SER A 3 -28.71 -31.81 24.73
N HIS A 4 -28.09 -31.74 23.56
CA HIS A 4 -26.69 -31.33 23.39
C HIS A 4 -26.65 -29.87 22.96
N ARG A 5 -26.25 -28.98 23.88
CA ARG A 5 -25.90 -27.59 23.55
C ARG A 5 -24.40 -27.54 23.25
N TYR A 6 -24.02 -27.34 22.00
CA TYR A 6 -22.66 -26.95 21.65
C TYR A 6 -22.47 -25.47 22.03
N LYS A 7 -21.64 -25.18 23.04
CA LYS A 7 -21.06 -23.86 23.24
C LYS A 7 -19.74 -23.80 22.48
N ALA A 8 -19.74 -23.21 21.29
CA ALA A 8 -18.51 -22.72 20.68
C ALA A 8 -18.26 -21.30 21.23
N SER A 9 -17.35 -21.18 22.20
CA SER A 9 -16.77 -19.90 22.58
C SER A 9 -15.46 -19.74 21.82
N VAL A 10 -15.49 -19.00 20.71
CA VAL A 10 -14.28 -18.47 20.07
C VAL A 10 -13.82 -17.30 20.93
N VAL A 11 -12.78 -17.51 21.73
CA VAL A 11 -12.10 -16.42 22.44
C VAL A 11 -11.02 -15.90 21.50
N TRP A 12 -11.33 -14.83 20.74
CA TRP A 12 -10.29 -14.03 20.07
C TRP A 12 -9.71 -13.07 21.10
N GLN A 13 -8.54 -13.39 21.65
CA GLN A 13 -7.68 -12.38 22.26
C GLN A 13 -6.78 -11.82 21.16
N ALA A 14 -7.23 -10.74 20.51
CA ALA A 14 -6.34 -9.96 19.66
C ALA A 14 -5.25 -9.35 20.57
N LYS A 15 -4.00 -9.74 20.38
CA LYS A 15 -2.86 -9.01 20.95
C LYS A 15 -2.92 -7.57 20.44
N LYS A 16 -2.57 -6.59 21.28
CA LYS A 16 -2.40 -5.20 20.83
C LYS A 16 -1.33 -5.15 19.74
N VAL A 17 -1.67 -4.68 18.55
CA VAL A 17 -0.73 -4.47 17.42
C VAL A 17 -0.24 -3.02 17.49
N LYS A 18 1.08 -2.81 17.37
CA LYS A 18 1.64 -1.47 17.19
C LYS A 18 1.69 -1.15 15.70
N VAL A 19 1.18 0.02 15.30
CA VAL A 19 1.24 0.51 13.93
C VAL A 19 2.25 1.66 13.87
N ASN A 20 3.32 1.47 13.09
CA ASN A 20 4.23 2.55 12.72
C ASN A 20 3.80 3.03 11.33
N TYR A 21 3.25 4.24 11.24
CA TYR A 21 2.77 4.82 10.00
C TYR A 21 3.76 5.86 9.48
N ALA A 22 3.98 5.86 8.17
CA ALA A 22 4.68 6.90 7.44
C ALA A 22 4.04 7.02 6.04
N GLN A 23 3.88 8.23 5.53
CA GLN A 23 3.27 8.45 4.22
C GLN A 23 4.16 7.96 3.07
N GLY A 24 5.47 8.11 3.19
CA GLY A 24 6.42 7.79 2.13
C GLY A 24 6.44 8.87 1.04
N CYS A 25 5.54 8.80 0.07
CA CYS A 25 5.45 9.76 -1.03
C CYS A 25 4.00 10.14 -1.34
N SER A 26 3.80 11.08 -2.26
CA SER A 26 2.48 11.29 -2.86
C SER A 26 2.29 10.40 -4.10
N ILE A 27 1.06 10.25 -4.57
CA ILE A 27 0.72 9.40 -5.71
C ILE A 27 1.37 9.88 -7.02
N ALA A 28 1.60 11.19 -7.18
CA ALA A 28 2.03 11.77 -8.46
C ALA A 28 3.25 12.70 -8.37
N SER A 29 3.72 13.03 -7.16
CA SER A 29 4.91 13.87 -6.98
C SER A 29 6.18 13.02 -7.05
N LEU A 30 7.24 13.60 -7.62
CA LEU A 30 8.59 13.04 -7.58
C LEU A 30 9.33 13.37 -6.28
N ASP A 31 8.67 14.04 -5.33
CA ASP A 31 9.25 14.32 -4.01
C ASP A 31 9.47 13.02 -3.21
N GLN A 32 10.72 12.81 -2.80
CA GLN A 32 11.20 11.64 -2.06
C GLN A 32 11.44 11.95 -0.57
N SER A 33 11.16 13.17 -0.11
CA SER A 33 11.50 13.63 1.24
C SER A 33 10.91 12.75 2.37
N GLY A 34 9.78 12.09 2.14
CA GLY A 34 9.14 11.19 3.12
C GLY A 34 9.63 9.74 3.09
N ILE A 35 10.49 9.35 2.15
CA ILE A 35 10.92 7.95 2.00
C ILE A 35 11.76 7.49 3.20
N GLU A 36 12.64 8.34 3.74
CA GLU A 36 13.48 7.98 4.90
C GLU A 36 12.64 7.65 6.15
N GLU A 37 11.53 8.36 6.34
CA GLU A 37 10.59 8.07 7.43
C GLU A 37 9.92 6.69 7.24
N ALA A 38 9.51 6.36 6.02
CA ALA A 38 8.94 5.05 5.70
C ALA A 38 9.95 3.91 5.91
N VAL A 39 11.22 4.14 5.53
CA VAL A 39 12.32 3.20 5.79
C VAL A 39 12.49 2.95 7.30
N ARG A 40 12.51 4.01 8.12
CA ARG A 40 12.58 3.87 9.60
C ARG A 40 11.38 3.11 10.15
N ALA A 41 10.17 3.43 9.69
CA ALA A 41 8.95 2.75 10.13
C ALA A 41 8.99 1.24 9.81
N ALA A 42 9.47 0.87 8.63
CA ALA A 42 9.66 -0.53 8.25
C ALA A 42 10.72 -1.23 9.11
N GLN A 43 11.88 -0.61 9.33
CA GLN A 43 12.96 -1.16 10.18
C GLN A 43 12.49 -1.45 11.61
N GLN A 44 11.59 -0.63 12.14
CA GLN A 44 10.99 -0.78 13.48
C GLN A 44 9.76 -1.71 13.53
N SER A 45 9.46 -2.41 12.43
CA SER A 45 8.30 -3.31 12.31
C SER A 45 8.73 -4.74 11.99
N ASP A 46 7.88 -5.71 12.33
CA ASP A 46 8.09 -7.11 11.98
C ASP A 46 7.74 -7.40 10.50
N VAL A 47 6.81 -6.61 9.94
CA VAL A 47 6.34 -6.65 8.55
C VAL A 47 5.92 -5.25 8.11
N ALA A 48 6.12 -4.91 6.83
CA ALA A 48 5.64 -3.67 6.23
C ALA A 48 4.47 -3.95 5.29
N LEU A 49 3.37 -3.21 5.46
CA LEU A 49 2.27 -3.15 4.49
C LEU A 49 2.46 -1.89 3.66
N LEU A 50 2.80 -2.04 2.38
CA LEU A 50 3.12 -0.92 1.50
C LEU A 50 2.00 -0.72 0.49
N PHE A 51 1.29 0.41 0.60
CA PHE A 51 0.18 0.75 -0.27
C PHE A 51 0.63 1.71 -1.37
N VAL A 52 0.44 1.32 -2.63
CA VAL A 52 0.78 2.10 -3.83
C VAL A 52 -0.33 1.98 -4.87
N GLY A 53 -0.31 2.81 -5.91
CA GLY A 53 -1.20 2.69 -7.05
C GLY A 53 -1.67 4.04 -7.59
N SER A 54 -2.98 4.17 -7.75
CA SER A 54 -3.62 5.35 -8.36
C SER A 54 -4.62 6.01 -7.44
N SER A 55 -4.71 7.33 -7.53
CA SER A 55 -5.85 8.10 -7.03
C SER A 55 -6.87 8.34 -8.16
N SER A 56 -8.15 8.33 -7.80
CA SER A 56 -9.27 8.64 -8.69
C SER A 56 -10.01 9.89 -8.20
N THR A 57 -10.45 10.72 -9.13
CA THR A 57 -11.35 11.85 -8.87
C THR A 57 -12.51 11.78 -9.85
N ALA A 58 -13.74 11.86 -9.32
CA ALA A 58 -14.91 12.05 -10.16
C ALA A 58 -14.92 13.47 -10.73
N PHE A 59 -15.37 13.65 -11.97
CA PHE A 59 -15.48 14.94 -12.68
C PHE A 59 -16.17 16.04 -11.84
N VAL A 60 -17.04 15.66 -10.89
CA VAL A 60 -17.83 16.54 -10.02
C VAL A 60 -17.19 16.85 -8.66
N ARG A 61 -16.00 16.29 -8.36
CA ARG A 61 -15.27 16.52 -7.10
C ARG A 61 -13.84 16.94 -7.40
N HIS A 62 -13.65 18.21 -7.72
CA HIS A 62 -12.32 18.80 -7.84
C HIS A 62 -11.62 18.82 -6.47
N SER A 63 -10.51 18.09 -6.38
CA SER A 63 -9.52 18.26 -5.31
C SER A 63 -8.26 18.89 -5.90
N ASN A 64 -7.54 19.67 -5.09
CA ASN A 64 -6.21 20.18 -5.47
C ASN A 64 -5.13 19.07 -5.55
N ALA A 65 -5.47 17.84 -5.15
CA ALA A 65 -4.59 16.69 -5.31
C ALA A 65 -4.63 16.17 -6.75
N SER A 66 -3.46 15.95 -7.34
CA SER A 66 -3.32 15.31 -8.65
C SER A 66 -3.98 13.93 -8.65
N SER A 67 -4.82 13.69 -9.65
CA SER A 67 -5.48 12.42 -9.87
C SER A 67 -4.83 11.71 -11.06
N THR A 68 -4.87 10.39 -11.04
CA THR A 68 -4.14 9.52 -11.97
C THR A 68 -5.05 8.52 -12.67
N SER A 69 -6.35 8.63 -12.43
CA SER A 69 -7.41 7.79 -12.99
C SER A 69 -8.75 8.53 -12.87
N GLY A 70 -9.70 8.21 -13.75
CA GLY A 70 -11.03 8.79 -13.74
C GLY A 70 -11.43 9.34 -15.10
N GLU A 71 -12.65 9.86 -15.21
CA GLU A 71 -13.15 10.44 -16.46
C GLU A 71 -12.33 11.67 -16.85
N GLY A 72 -11.82 11.67 -18.08
CA GLY A 72 -10.97 12.75 -18.60
C GLY A 72 -9.55 12.77 -18.01
N ILE A 73 -9.12 11.69 -17.35
CA ILE A 73 -7.79 11.56 -16.75
C ILE A 73 -7.10 10.32 -17.30
N ASP A 74 -6.32 10.54 -18.36
CA ASP A 74 -5.53 9.51 -19.01
C ASP A 74 -4.05 9.60 -18.59
N LEU A 75 -3.39 8.44 -18.53
CA LEU A 75 -1.93 8.36 -18.41
C LEU A 75 -1.35 7.94 -19.76
N SER A 76 -0.16 8.46 -20.09
CA SER A 76 0.59 8.08 -21.28
C SER A 76 1.36 6.76 -21.13
N GLY A 77 1.40 6.20 -19.91
CA GLY A 77 2.09 4.97 -19.55
C GLY A 77 1.29 4.14 -18.55
N VAL A 78 1.81 2.94 -18.27
CA VAL A 78 1.22 1.99 -17.32
C VAL A 78 2.12 1.78 -16.10
N GLU A 79 3.19 2.55 -15.95
CA GLU A 79 4.09 2.55 -14.80
C GLU A 79 3.44 3.30 -13.61
N LEU A 80 3.89 3.01 -12.39
CA LEU A 80 3.44 3.79 -11.22
C LEU A 80 3.92 5.24 -11.36
N THR A 81 3.04 6.18 -10.99
CA THR A 81 3.36 7.61 -11.06
C THR A 81 4.10 8.08 -9.82
N GLY A 82 4.80 9.20 -9.94
CA GLY A 82 5.53 9.81 -8.82
C GLY A 82 6.67 8.94 -8.30
N ALA A 83 7.08 9.19 -7.06
CA ALA A 83 8.20 8.50 -6.41
C ALA A 83 7.84 7.12 -5.81
N GLN A 84 6.77 6.48 -6.30
CA GLN A 84 6.25 5.25 -5.70
C GLN A 84 7.19 4.06 -5.91
N GLU A 85 7.88 3.98 -7.06
CA GLU A 85 8.84 2.91 -7.32
C GLU A 85 10.06 3.03 -6.39
N GLU A 86 10.59 4.24 -6.20
CA GLU A 86 11.70 4.51 -5.28
C GLU A 86 11.32 4.23 -3.82
N LEU A 87 10.08 4.52 -3.43
CA LEU A 87 9.57 4.13 -2.11
C LEU A 87 9.58 2.59 -1.95
N ILE A 88 9.11 1.85 -2.97
CA ILE A 88 9.09 0.38 -2.94
C ILE A 88 10.51 -0.16 -2.83
N GLU A 89 11.43 0.32 -3.66
CA GLU A 89 12.83 -0.10 -3.64
C GLU A 89 13.47 0.14 -2.27
N ALA A 90 13.30 1.35 -1.72
CA ALA A 90 13.88 1.72 -0.43
C ALA A 90 13.33 0.88 0.74
N VAL A 91 12.01 0.64 0.78
CA VAL A 91 11.39 -0.18 1.81
C VAL A 91 11.81 -1.65 1.67
N CYS A 92 11.88 -2.18 0.45
CA CYS A 92 12.35 -3.56 0.21
C CYS A 92 13.82 -3.74 0.60
N ALA A 93 14.66 -2.71 0.37
CA ALA A 93 16.08 -2.73 0.73
C ALA A 93 16.33 -2.85 2.25
N THR A 94 15.32 -2.63 3.10
CA THR A 94 15.42 -2.87 4.54
C THR A 94 15.58 -4.36 4.91
N GLY A 95 15.26 -5.27 3.98
CA GLY A 95 15.25 -6.72 4.22
C GLY A 95 14.08 -7.21 5.08
N LYS A 96 13.14 -6.32 5.46
CA LYS A 96 11.91 -6.70 6.16
C LYS A 96 10.93 -7.37 5.20
N PRO A 97 10.08 -8.31 5.67
CA PRO A 97 8.95 -8.79 4.88
C PRO A 97 8.06 -7.62 4.45
N VAL A 98 7.83 -7.47 3.15
CA VAL A 98 6.95 -6.44 2.57
C VAL A 98 5.77 -7.12 1.90
N VAL A 99 4.56 -6.70 2.27
CA VAL A 99 3.35 -6.99 1.50
C VAL A 99 3.02 -5.74 0.70
N LEU A 100 3.19 -5.81 -0.62
CA LEU A 100 2.82 -4.73 -1.52
C LEU A 100 1.34 -4.84 -1.85
N ILE A 101 0.61 -3.75 -1.65
CA ILE A 101 -0.83 -3.66 -1.86
C ILE A 101 -1.08 -2.63 -2.96
N LEU A 102 -1.56 -3.10 -4.10
CA LEU A 102 -1.88 -2.25 -5.24
C LEU A 102 -3.34 -1.76 -5.13
N VAL A 103 -3.51 -0.46 -4.86
CA VAL A 103 -4.81 0.20 -4.85
C VAL A 103 -4.98 0.95 -6.17
N ALA A 104 -5.64 0.32 -7.14
CA ALA A 104 -5.74 0.85 -8.48
C ALA A 104 -7.11 0.63 -9.15
N GLY A 105 -7.52 1.60 -9.97
CA GLY A 105 -8.72 1.49 -10.84
C GLY A 105 -8.44 0.96 -12.25
N LYS A 106 -7.16 0.76 -12.59
CA LYS A 106 -6.67 0.28 -13.90
C LYS A 106 -5.37 -0.50 -13.73
N PRO A 107 -4.95 -1.32 -14.73
CA PRO A 107 -3.69 -2.05 -14.65
C PRO A 107 -2.48 -1.14 -14.58
N PHE A 108 -1.47 -1.57 -13.81
CA PHE A 108 -0.12 -1.01 -13.82
C PHE A 108 0.91 -2.10 -14.09
N ALA A 109 1.99 -1.76 -14.78
CA ALA A 109 3.16 -2.59 -14.97
C ALA A 109 3.99 -2.59 -13.68
N ILE A 110 4.10 -3.75 -13.04
CA ILE A 110 4.85 -3.95 -11.79
C ILE A 110 5.92 -5.03 -12.03
N PRO A 111 6.93 -4.80 -12.88
CA PRO A 111 7.89 -5.83 -13.28
C PRO A 111 8.72 -6.36 -12.09
N PHE A 112 8.91 -5.54 -11.06
CA PHE A 112 9.63 -5.92 -9.84
C PHE A 112 8.84 -6.85 -8.91
N ALA A 113 7.51 -6.97 -9.05
CA ALA A 113 6.71 -7.86 -8.21
C ALA A 113 7.17 -9.32 -8.27
N LYS A 114 7.69 -9.78 -9.41
CA LYS A 114 8.25 -11.15 -9.55
C LYS A 114 9.41 -11.43 -8.58
N LYS A 115 10.11 -10.39 -8.12
CA LYS A 115 11.24 -10.50 -7.21
C LYS A 115 10.80 -10.45 -5.74
N MET A 116 9.56 -10.03 -5.46
CA MET A 116 9.00 -9.94 -4.12
C MET A 116 8.38 -11.29 -3.75
N SER A 117 8.67 -11.78 -2.55
CA SER A 117 8.34 -13.15 -2.14
C SER A 117 6.85 -13.40 -1.87
N LEU A 118 6.01 -12.35 -1.72
CA LEU A 118 4.56 -12.46 -1.50
C LEU A 118 3.81 -11.22 -2.04
N LEU A 119 2.83 -11.43 -2.93
CA LEU A 119 1.86 -10.42 -3.42
C LEU A 119 0.44 -10.97 -3.20
N PHE A 120 -0.49 -10.17 -2.68
CA PHE A 120 -1.91 -10.53 -2.50
C PHE A 120 -2.82 -9.54 -3.22
#